data_AF-A0A1H4F000-F1
#
_entry.id   AF-A0A1H4F000-F1
#
_cell.length_a   1.000
_cell.length_b   1.000
_cell.length_c   1.000
_cell.angle_alpha   90.00
_cell.angle_beta   90.00
_cell.angle_gamma   90.00
#
_symmetry.space_group_name_H-M   'P 1'
#
loop_
_entity.id
_entity.type
_entity.pdbx_description
1 polymer ?
#
loop_
_entity_poly.entity_id
_entity_poly.type
_entity_poly.pdbx_seq_one_letter_code
_entity_poly.pdbx_strand_id
1 'polypeptide(L)'
;MLDNALVMIAIILIINIVYVSFFTIRMILTLKGQRYLAAFISMFEVVIYILGLGLVLENLDQIQNIIAYAVGYGLGVIAGMKIEEKLALGYITVNVISSSPDIEFTRKLRDKGYGVTSWFAYGMEGDRLAMQILTPRKYELKLYETIRTLDPKAFIIAYEPKQIHGGFWVKQVKKGRLSNGKK
;
A
#
# COMPACT_ATOMS: atom_id res chain seq x y z
N MET A 1 -5.30 22.55 -37.55
CA MET A 1 -5.94 21.21 -37.66
C MET A 1 -5.20 20.15 -36.83
N LEU A 2 -3.86 20.12 -36.83
CA LEU A 2 -3.07 19.22 -35.98
C LEU A 2 -3.20 19.50 -34.47
N ASP A 3 -3.38 20.76 -34.06
CA ASP A 3 -3.57 21.11 -32.64
C ASP A 3 -4.81 20.43 -32.04
N ASN A 4 -5.91 20.35 -32.79
CA ASN A 4 -7.13 19.68 -32.34
C ASN A 4 -6.94 18.17 -32.19
N ALA A 5 -6.12 17.55 -33.06
CA ALA A 5 -5.80 16.14 -32.98
C ALA A 5 -4.90 15.82 -31.77
N LEU A 6 -3.86 16.64 -31.53
CA LEU A 6 -2.99 16.49 -30.35
C LEU A 6 -3.75 16.73 -29.05
N VAL A 7 -4.64 17.72 -29.00
CA VAL A 7 -5.52 17.98 -27.86
C VAL A 7 -6.45 16.79 -27.61
N MET A 8 -7.03 16.20 -28.66
CA MET A 8 -7.88 15.02 -28.53
C MET A 8 -7.11 13.79 -28.02
N ILE A 9 -5.91 13.54 -28.55
CA ILE A 9 -5.00 12.48 -28.07
C ILE A 9 -4.68 12.68 -26.59
N ALA A 10 -4.36 13.91 -26.18
CA ALA A 10 -4.05 14.22 -24.79
C ALA A 10 -5.27 14.01 -23.86
N ILE A 11 -6.47 14.39 -24.30
CA ILE A 11 -7.71 14.16 -23.56
C ILE A 11 -7.96 12.66 -23.39
N ILE A 12 -7.85 11.87 -24.47
CA ILE A 12 -8.01 10.41 -24.44
C ILE A 12 -6.99 9.77 -23.49
N LEU A 13 -5.75 10.23 -23.52
CA LEU A 13 -4.70 9.74 -22.63
C LEU A 13 -5.01 10.05 -21.16
N ILE A 14 -5.40 11.29 -20.85
CA ILE A 14 -5.70 11.71 -19.47
C ILE A 14 -6.93 10.97 -18.92
N ILE A 15 -8.03 10.94 -19.68
CA ILE A 15 -9.26 10.26 -19.22
C ILE A 15 -9.00 8.77 -19.01
N ASN A 16 -8.17 8.15 -19.84
CA ASN A 16 -7.80 6.75 -19.68
C ASN A 16 -6.94 6.51 -18.43
N ILE A 17 -5.91 7.34 -18.21
CA ILE A 17 -5.08 7.26 -16.99
C ILE A 17 -5.97 7.36 -15.74
N VAL A 18 -6.91 8.32 -15.74
CA VAL A 18 -7.84 8.52 -14.62
C VAL A 18 -8.73 7.28 -14.45
N TYR A 19 -9.37 6.81 -15.52
CA TYR A 19 -10.20 5.61 -15.50
C TYR A 19 -9.46 4.40 -14.94
N VAL A 20 -8.27 4.09 -15.47
CA VAL A 20 -7.51 2.91 -15.08
C VAL A 20 -6.96 3.05 -13.67
N SER A 21 -6.61 4.25 -13.23
CA SER A 21 -6.23 4.51 -11.83
C SER A 21 -7.38 4.19 -10.88
N PHE A 22 -8.61 4.65 -11.18
CA PHE A 22 -9.80 4.32 -10.38
C PHE A 22 -10.12 2.83 -10.40
N PHE A 23 -10.01 2.18 -11.57
CA PHE A 23 -10.17 0.74 -11.73
C PHE A 23 -9.21 -0.04 -10.81
N THR A 24 -7.91 0.34 -10.81
CA THR A 24 -6.90 -0.26 -9.94
C THR A 24 -7.21 -0.04 -8.46
N ILE A 25 -7.60 1.18 -8.07
CA ILE A 25 -7.97 1.50 -6.69
C ILE A 25 -9.18 0.67 -6.24
N ARG A 26 -10.23 0.58 -7.06
CA ARG A 26 -11.42 -0.26 -6.78
C ARG A 26 -11.04 -1.72 -6.59
N MET A 27 -10.18 -2.26 -7.47
CA MET A 27 -9.71 -3.63 -7.38
C MET A 27 -9.02 -3.88 -6.03
N ILE A 28 -8.11 -2.99 -5.63
CA ILE A 28 -7.39 -3.14 -4.36
C ILE A 28 -8.33 -2.99 -3.15
N LEU A 29 -9.28 -2.05 -3.19
CA LEU A 29 -10.28 -1.91 -2.12
C LEU A 29 -11.17 -3.14 -1.97
N THR A 30 -11.52 -3.78 -3.08
CA THR A 30 -12.27 -5.05 -3.08
C THR A 30 -11.47 -6.16 -2.43
N LEU A 31 -10.19 -6.30 -2.80
CA LEU A 31 -9.27 -7.27 -2.19
C LEU A 31 -9.07 -7.02 -0.68
N LYS A 32 -9.11 -5.75 -0.25
CA LYS A 32 -9.03 -5.34 1.17
C LYS A 32 -10.36 -5.41 1.92
N GLY A 33 -11.43 -5.90 1.29
CA GLY A 33 -12.74 -6.08 1.92
C GLY A 33 -13.52 -4.80 2.16
N GLN A 34 -13.11 -3.65 1.60
CA GLN A 34 -13.79 -2.36 1.71
C GLN A 34 -14.94 -2.25 0.70
N ARG A 35 -15.93 -3.14 0.82
CA ARG A 35 -16.98 -3.38 -0.18
C ARG A 35 -17.79 -2.14 -0.55
N TYR A 36 -18.22 -1.35 0.45
CA TYR A 36 -19.04 -0.15 0.22
C TYR A 36 -18.25 0.97 -0.47
N LEU A 37 -16.98 1.16 -0.09
CA LEU A 37 -16.12 2.17 -0.71
C LEU A 37 -15.80 1.79 -2.16
N ALA A 38 -15.54 0.50 -2.41
CA ALA A 38 -15.33 -0.04 -3.75
C ALA A 38 -16.58 0.14 -4.64
N ALA A 39 -17.77 -0.13 -4.11
CA ALA A 39 -19.03 0.07 -4.85
C ALA A 39 -19.25 1.55 -5.22
N PHE A 40 -19.03 2.46 -4.27
CA PHE A 40 -19.16 3.90 -4.52
C PHE A 40 -18.18 4.37 -5.59
N ILE A 41 -16.90 3.98 -5.51
CA ILE A 41 -15.90 4.32 -6.53
C ILE A 41 -16.29 3.75 -7.90
N SER A 42 -16.78 2.50 -7.94
CA SER A 42 -17.20 1.87 -9.19
C SER A 42 -18.36 2.62 -9.88
N MET A 43 -19.21 3.30 -9.11
CA MET A 43 -20.30 4.10 -9.66
C MET A 43 -19.78 5.30 -10.45
N PHE A 44 -18.77 6.01 -9.94
CA PHE A 44 -18.15 7.12 -10.67
C PHE A 44 -17.24 6.63 -11.81
N GLU A 45 -16.53 5.53 -11.57
CA GLU A 45 -15.65 4.91 -12.56
C GLU A 45 -16.40 4.55 -13.85
N VAL A 46 -17.63 4.02 -13.75
CA VAL A 46 -18.40 3.64 -14.94
C VAL A 46 -18.78 4.84 -15.82
N VAL A 47 -19.00 6.01 -15.21
CA VAL A 47 -19.29 7.25 -15.96
C VAL A 47 -18.06 7.69 -16.75
N ILE A 48 -16.88 7.66 -16.10
CA ILE A 48 -15.61 7.98 -16.76
C ILE A 48 -15.32 6.96 -17.86
N TYR A 49 -15.59 5.68 -17.62
CA TYR A 49 -15.42 4.62 -18.62
C TYR A 49 -16.28 4.86 -19.86
N ILE A 50 -17.57 5.15 -19.70
CA ILE A 50 -18.47 5.39 -20.84
C ILE A 50 -18.00 6.61 -21.64
N LEU A 51 -17.63 7.70 -20.98
CA LEU A 51 -17.12 8.91 -21.63
C LEU A 51 -15.80 8.65 -22.36
N GLY A 52 -14.84 7.96 -21.72
CA GLY A 52 -13.55 7.64 -22.31
C GLY A 52 -13.65 6.65 -23.47
N LEU A 53 -14.48 5.62 -23.34
CA LEU A 53 -14.73 4.64 -24.40
C LEU A 53 -15.38 5.30 -25.61
N GLY A 54 -16.38 6.18 -25.40
CA GLY A 54 -17.02 6.93 -26.48
C GLY A 54 -16.01 7.71 -27.33
N LEU A 55 -15.10 8.43 -26.70
CA LEU A 55 -14.05 9.20 -27.39
C LEU A 55 -13.10 8.34 -28.22
N VAL A 56 -12.79 7.13 -27.75
CA VAL A 56 -11.89 6.20 -28.45
C VAL A 56 -12.60 5.55 -29.62
N LEU A 57 -13.86 5.14 -29.42
CA LEU A 57 -14.68 4.51 -30.47
C LEU A 57 -14.98 5.46 -31.63
N GLU A 58 -15.21 6.74 -31.33
CA GLU A 58 -15.42 7.77 -32.36
C GLU A 58 -14.16 8.05 -33.20
N ASN A 59 -12.97 7.67 -32.72
CA ASN A 59 -11.70 7.95 -33.39
C ASN A 59 -10.85 6.69 -33.64
N LEU A 60 -11.49 5.55 -33.85
CA LEU A 60 -10.83 4.26 -34.14
C LEU A 60 -10.03 4.24 -35.44
N ASP A 61 -10.39 5.08 -36.41
CA ASP A 61 -9.72 5.15 -37.71
C ASP A 61 -8.26 5.63 -37.60
N GLN A 62 -7.84 6.16 -36.44
CA GLN A 62 -6.49 6.65 -36.19
C GLN A 62 -5.75 5.73 -35.21
N ILE A 63 -4.73 5.02 -35.71
CA ILE A 63 -3.82 4.17 -34.93
C ILE A 63 -3.20 4.93 -33.74
N GLN A 64 -2.98 6.24 -33.89
CA GLN A 64 -2.40 7.08 -32.83
C GLN A 64 -3.25 7.09 -31.56
N ASN A 65 -4.58 7.10 -31.68
CA ASN A 65 -5.49 7.07 -30.53
C ASN A 65 -5.48 5.72 -29.82
N ILE A 66 -5.33 4.64 -30.58
CA ILE A 66 -5.19 3.28 -30.03
C ILE A 66 -3.89 3.16 -29.23
N ILE A 67 -2.79 3.69 -29.75
CA ILE A 67 -1.50 3.72 -29.04
C ILE A 67 -1.61 4.59 -27.78
N ALA A 68 -2.21 5.78 -27.88
CA ALA A 68 -2.40 6.66 -26.73
C ALA A 68 -3.27 6.01 -25.64
N TYR A 69 -4.29 5.24 -26.02
CA TYR A 69 -5.10 4.45 -25.09
C TYR A 69 -4.28 3.35 -24.41
N ALA A 70 -3.49 2.58 -25.17
CA ALA A 70 -2.65 1.52 -24.62
C ALA A 70 -1.58 2.05 -23.64
N VAL A 71 -0.93 3.17 -23.99
CA VAL A 71 0.04 3.84 -23.13
C VAL A 71 -0.64 4.45 -21.90
N GLY A 72 -1.78 5.11 -22.10
CA GLY A 72 -2.61 5.65 -21.02
C GLY A 72 -3.02 4.57 -20.03
N TYR A 73 -3.35 3.37 -20.51
CA TYR A 73 -3.69 2.24 -19.67
C TYR A 73 -2.52 1.82 -18.79
N GLY A 74 -1.34 1.59 -19.38
CA GLY A 74 -0.14 1.21 -18.63
C GLY A 74 0.24 2.26 -17.57
N LEU A 75 0.20 3.55 -17.95
CA LEU A 75 0.47 4.66 -17.02
C LEU A 75 -0.58 4.75 -15.91
N GLY A 76 -1.84 4.50 -16.23
CA GLY A 76 -2.93 4.48 -15.26
C GLY A 76 -2.77 3.37 -14.21
N VAL A 77 -2.30 2.18 -14.60
CA VAL A 77 -2.02 1.10 -13.64
C VAL A 77 -0.90 1.52 -12.67
N ILE A 78 0.18 2.11 -13.18
CA ILE A 78 1.29 2.60 -12.35
C ILE A 78 0.82 3.72 -11.40
N ALA A 79 0.01 4.65 -11.90
CA ALA A 79 -0.56 5.73 -11.10
C ALA A 79 -1.50 5.19 -10.02
N GLY A 80 -2.39 4.25 -10.35
CA GLY A 80 -3.27 3.59 -9.41
C GLY A 80 -2.51 2.85 -8.30
N MET A 81 -1.45 2.12 -8.65
CA MET A 81 -0.57 1.47 -7.67
C MET A 81 0.13 2.47 -6.75
N LYS A 82 0.66 3.59 -7.28
CA LYS A 82 1.27 4.65 -6.46
C LYS A 82 0.27 5.33 -5.52
N ILE A 83 -0.97 5.55 -5.97
CA ILE A 83 -2.02 6.10 -5.11
C ILE A 83 -2.30 5.14 -3.96
N GLU A 84 -2.36 3.84 -4.24
CA GLU A 84 -2.59 2.84 -3.21
C GLU A 84 -1.45 2.73 -2.21
N GLU A 85 -0.20 2.74 -2.68
CA GLU A 85 0.99 2.76 -1.82
C GLU A 85 0.92 3.94 -0.84
N LYS A 86 0.48 5.13 -1.32
CA LYS A 86 0.30 6.33 -0.50
C LYS A 86 -0.87 6.22 0.48
N LEU A 87 -1.95 5.53 0.10
CA LEU A 87 -3.08 5.25 0.98
C LEU A 87 -2.68 4.29 2.12
N ALA A 88 -1.65 3.45 1.90
CA ALA A 88 -1.02 2.57 2.89
C ALA A 88 -2.06 1.82 3.75
N LEU A 89 -3.11 1.34 3.09
CA LEU A 89 -4.29 0.78 3.76
C LEU A 89 -3.96 -0.57 4.39
N GLY A 90 -4.38 -0.75 5.64
CA GLY A 90 -4.27 -2.02 6.33
C GLY A 90 -3.11 -2.12 7.32
N TYR A 91 -2.88 -3.33 7.77
CA TYR A 91 -1.87 -3.69 8.77
C TYR A 91 -0.91 -4.69 8.17
N ILE A 92 0.30 -4.74 8.70
CA ILE A 92 1.32 -5.71 8.34
C ILE A 92 1.89 -6.31 9.63
N THR A 93 2.14 -7.61 9.60
CA THR A 93 2.80 -8.33 10.66
C THR A 93 4.25 -8.53 10.27
N VAL A 94 5.16 -7.96 11.05
CA VAL A 94 6.61 -8.04 10.86
C VAL A 94 7.18 -8.98 11.90
N ASN A 95 7.74 -10.09 11.45
CA ASN A 95 8.54 -10.99 12.26
C ASN A 95 10.01 -10.58 12.16
N VAL A 96 10.64 -10.39 13.31
CA VAL A 96 12.03 -9.97 13.45
C VAL A 96 12.77 -11.01 14.27
N ILE A 97 13.88 -11.51 13.75
CA ILE A 97 14.79 -12.39 14.48
C ILE A 97 16.07 -11.60 14.74
N SER A 98 16.30 -11.24 16.01
CA SER A 98 17.49 -10.54 16.48
C SER A 98 18.66 -11.52 16.64
N SER A 99 19.86 -11.05 16.32
CA SER A 99 21.10 -11.81 16.53
C SER A 99 21.61 -11.79 17.96
N SER A 100 21.06 -10.93 18.81
CA SER A 100 21.48 -10.79 20.20
C SER A 100 20.26 -10.81 21.14
N PRO A 101 20.17 -11.79 22.07
CA PRO A 101 19.08 -11.89 23.03
C PRO A 101 19.10 -10.78 24.10
N ASP A 102 20.27 -10.21 24.39
CA ASP A 102 20.50 -9.27 25.50
C ASP A 102 20.11 -7.82 25.19
N ILE A 103 19.77 -7.51 23.94
CA ILE A 103 19.38 -6.15 23.56
C ILE A 103 18.01 -5.87 24.17
N GLU A 104 17.82 -4.71 24.80
CA GLU A 104 16.51 -4.15 25.20
C GLU A 104 15.63 -3.77 23.97
N PHE A 105 15.62 -4.61 22.94
CA PHE A 105 14.98 -4.40 21.66
C PHE A 105 13.47 -4.33 21.81
N THR A 106 12.91 -5.22 22.63
CA THR A 106 11.48 -5.27 22.95
C THR A 106 11.03 -4.03 23.71
N ARG A 107 11.85 -3.53 24.65
CA ARG A 107 11.56 -2.31 25.43
C ARG A 107 11.55 -1.07 24.55
N LYS A 108 12.62 -0.85 23.77
CA LYS A 108 12.76 0.30 22.86
C LYS A 108 11.63 0.37 21.81
N LEU A 109 11.19 -0.78 21.30
CA LEU A 109 10.05 -0.82 20.38
C LEU A 109 8.71 -0.52 21.08
N ARG A 110 8.51 -1.02 22.31
CA ARG A 110 7.33 -0.71 23.13
C ARG A 110 7.27 0.77 23.50
N ASP A 111 8.39 1.39 23.83
CA ASP A 111 8.48 2.83 24.14
C ASP A 111 8.12 3.69 22.93
N LYS A 112 8.45 3.22 21.73
CA LYS A 112 8.03 3.83 20.45
C LYS A 112 6.54 3.59 20.12
N GLY A 113 5.81 2.86 20.96
CA GLY A 113 4.39 2.58 20.80
C GLY A 113 4.08 1.41 19.86
N TYR A 114 5.08 0.61 19.48
CA TYR A 114 4.84 -0.66 18.78
C TYR A 114 4.45 -1.72 19.80
N GLY A 115 3.40 -2.49 19.53
CA GLY A 115 3.19 -3.71 20.30
C GLY A 115 4.24 -4.75 19.88
N VAL A 116 4.79 -5.48 20.83
CA VAL A 116 5.79 -6.50 20.52
C VAL A 116 5.50 -7.72 21.36
N THR A 117 5.24 -8.83 20.67
CA THR A 117 5.25 -10.16 21.26
C THR A 117 6.61 -10.77 20.98
N SER A 118 7.29 -11.27 22.00
CA SER A 118 8.65 -11.82 21.88
C SER A 118 8.71 -13.22 22.48
N TRP A 119 9.49 -14.10 21.88
CA TRP A 119 9.80 -15.43 22.40
C TRP A 119 11.26 -15.78 22.11
N PHE A 120 11.83 -16.64 22.94
CA PHE A 120 13.16 -17.19 22.71
C PHE A 120 13.09 -18.23 21.59
N ALA A 121 14.01 -18.15 20.65
CA ALA A 121 14.15 -19.06 19.52
C ALA A 121 15.60 -19.53 19.44
N TYR A 122 15.83 -20.69 18.83
CA TYR A 122 17.17 -21.23 18.65
C TYR A 122 17.53 -21.25 17.17
N GLY A 123 18.64 -20.62 16.81
CA GLY A 123 19.20 -20.59 15.47
C GLY A 123 20.40 -21.52 15.34
N MET A 124 20.96 -21.61 14.12
CA MET A 124 22.16 -22.41 13.87
C MET A 124 23.36 -21.94 14.71
N GLU A 125 23.48 -20.64 14.95
CA GLU A 125 24.58 -20.03 15.70
C GLU A 125 24.24 -19.79 17.19
N GLY A 126 23.18 -20.42 17.71
CA GLY A 126 22.77 -20.31 19.13
C GLY A 126 21.48 -19.52 19.36
N ASP A 127 21.31 -19.02 20.58
CA ASP A 127 20.09 -18.35 21.03
C ASP A 127 19.78 -17.09 20.24
N ARG A 128 18.50 -16.93 19.89
CA ARG A 128 17.95 -15.80 19.14
C ARG A 128 16.70 -15.28 19.83
N LEU A 129 16.45 -13.99 19.69
CA LEU A 129 15.20 -13.39 20.12
C LEU A 129 14.30 -13.18 18.90
N ALA A 130 13.21 -13.93 18.85
CA ALA A 130 12.20 -13.78 17.81
C ALA A 130 11.07 -12.88 18.32
N MET A 131 10.61 -11.99 17.45
CA MET A 131 9.62 -10.98 17.79
C MET A 131 8.60 -10.85 16.67
N GLN A 132 7.35 -10.68 17.04
CA GLN A 132 6.24 -10.40 16.15
C GLN A 132 5.68 -9.03 16.46
N ILE A 133 5.65 -8.18 15.45
CA ILE A 133 5.26 -6.78 15.52
C ILE A 133 4.14 -6.57 14.51
N LEU A 134 2.93 -6.29 14.99
CA LEU A 134 1.88 -5.77 14.12
C LEU A 134 2.11 -4.27 13.92
N THR A 135 1.94 -3.71 12.74
CA THR A 135 2.04 -2.25 12.54
C THR A 135 1.15 -1.83 11.38
N PRO A 136 0.60 -0.60 11.38
CA PRO A 136 -0.01 -0.06 10.17
C PRO A 136 1.02 -0.02 9.05
N ARG A 137 0.59 -0.34 7.83
CA ARG A 137 1.49 -0.38 6.68
C ARG A 137 2.23 0.94 6.44
N LYS A 138 1.57 2.06 6.73
CA LYS A 138 2.17 3.40 6.69
C LYS A 138 3.46 3.55 7.53
N TYR A 139 3.62 2.77 8.60
CA TYR A 139 4.77 2.85 9.50
C TYR A 139 5.79 1.72 9.28
N GLU A 140 5.63 0.88 8.24
CA GLU A 140 6.51 -0.24 7.92
C GLU A 140 7.96 0.22 7.72
N LEU A 141 8.19 1.22 6.85
CA LEU A 141 9.54 1.74 6.57
C LEU A 141 10.22 2.28 7.84
N LYS A 142 9.49 3.03 8.66
CA LYS A 142 10.00 3.58 9.94
C LYS A 142 10.34 2.47 10.94
N LEU A 143 9.58 1.38 10.92
CA LEU A 143 9.86 0.21 11.74
C LEU A 143 11.15 -0.48 11.26
N TYR A 144 11.34 -0.66 9.96
CA TYR A 144 12.56 -1.25 9.39
C TYR A 144 13.80 -0.42 9.71
N GLU A 145 13.74 0.90 9.56
CA GLU A 145 14.83 1.80 9.95
C GLU A 145 15.15 1.68 11.43
N THR A 146 14.13 1.64 12.29
CA THR A 146 14.30 1.44 13.73
C THR A 146 14.97 0.09 14.04
N ILE A 147 14.51 -1.00 13.42
CA ILE A 147 15.07 -2.34 13.62
C ILE A 147 16.54 -2.35 13.18
N ARG A 148 16.86 -1.87 11.98
CA ARG A 148 18.23 -1.84 11.44
C ARG A 148 19.18 -0.98 12.28
N THR A 149 18.68 0.10 12.87
CA THR A 149 19.48 0.96 13.78
C THR A 149 19.79 0.23 15.10
N LEU A 150 18.89 -0.64 15.56
CA LEU A 150 19.05 -1.39 16.81
C LEU A 150 19.89 -2.66 16.62
N ASP A 151 19.64 -3.41 15.55
CA ASP A 151 20.41 -4.60 15.17
C ASP A 151 20.55 -4.63 13.63
N PRO A 152 21.73 -4.28 13.09
CA PRO A 152 22.01 -4.35 11.65
C PRO A 152 21.96 -5.77 11.08
N LYS A 153 22.12 -6.80 11.92
CA LYS A 153 22.08 -8.22 11.54
C LYS A 153 20.70 -8.84 11.75
N ALA A 154 19.69 -8.04 12.12
CA ALA A 154 18.33 -8.55 12.32
C ALA A 154 17.74 -9.07 11.00
N PHE A 155 17.16 -10.26 11.07
CA PHE A 155 16.41 -10.84 9.96
C PHE A 155 14.95 -10.42 10.07
N ILE A 156 14.40 -9.87 8.99
CA ILE A 156 13.05 -9.28 8.97
C ILE A 156 12.22 -9.99 7.90
N ILE A 157 11.03 -10.47 8.28
CA ILE A 157 10.03 -10.98 7.34
C ILE A 157 8.71 -10.28 7.62
N ALA A 158 7.98 -9.90 6.58
CA ALA A 158 6.70 -9.24 6.72
C ALA A 158 5.59 -9.98 5.97
N TYR A 159 4.41 -10.04 6.57
CA TYR A 159 3.24 -10.72 6.05
C TYR A 159 1.99 -9.84 6.23
N GLU A 160 1.08 -9.88 5.27
CA GLU A 160 -0.18 -9.16 5.34
C GLU A 160 -1.29 -10.02 5.98
N PRO A 161 -1.77 -9.67 7.19
CA PRO A 161 -2.90 -10.36 7.79
C PRO A 161 -4.21 -10.09 7.01
N LYS A 162 -4.91 -11.16 6.60
CA LYS A 162 -6.21 -11.06 5.92
C LYS A 162 -7.36 -10.65 6.84
N GLN A 163 -7.35 -11.13 8.09
CA GLN A 163 -8.36 -10.82 9.10
C GLN A 163 -7.70 -10.67 10.47
N ILE A 164 -8.11 -9.65 11.22
CA ILE A 164 -7.64 -9.38 12.58
C ILE A 164 -8.85 -9.36 13.49
N HIS A 165 -8.92 -10.31 14.42
CA HIS A 165 -9.96 -10.41 15.43
C HIS A 165 -9.35 -10.26 16.82
N GLY A 166 -9.83 -9.30 17.61
CA GLY A 166 -9.35 -9.06 18.97
C GLY A 166 -7.96 -8.42 19.07
N GLY A 167 -7.42 -8.37 20.29
CA GLY A 167 -6.09 -7.83 20.61
C GLY A 167 -6.07 -6.37 21.10
N PHE A 168 -5.22 -6.08 22.09
CA PHE A 168 -4.91 -4.73 22.62
C PHE A 168 -4.57 -3.71 21.52
N TRP A 169 -4.08 -4.22 20.40
CA TRP A 169 -3.63 -3.56 19.19
C TRP A 169 -4.67 -2.70 18.46
N VAL A 170 -5.95 -3.10 18.43
CA VAL A 170 -7.00 -2.33 17.75
C VAL A 170 -7.30 -1.01 18.48
N LYS A 171 -6.99 -0.93 19.79
CA LYS A 171 -7.25 0.24 20.64
C LYS A 171 -6.13 1.27 20.64
N GLN A 172 -4.86 0.87 20.62
CA GLN A 172 -3.73 1.82 20.66
C GLN A 172 -3.37 2.42 19.30
N VAL A 173 -3.48 1.65 18.21
CA VAL A 173 -3.26 2.18 16.86
C VAL A 173 -4.35 3.17 16.47
N LYS A 174 -5.63 2.90 16.79
CA LYS A 174 -6.73 3.86 16.61
C LYS A 174 -6.53 5.16 17.40
N LYS A 175 -5.78 5.14 18.51
CA LYS A 175 -5.50 6.30 19.37
C LYS A 175 -4.33 7.17 18.88
N GLY A 176 -3.75 6.91 17.71
CA GLY A 176 -2.76 7.82 17.10
C GLY A 176 -1.41 7.91 17.84
N ARG A 177 -1.10 6.99 18.77
CA ARG A 177 0.11 7.08 19.62
C ARG A 177 1.43 6.92 18.85
N LEU A 178 1.43 6.40 17.63
CA LEU A 178 2.61 6.35 16.75
C LEU A 178 3.04 7.74 16.23
N SER A 179 2.16 8.74 16.29
CA SER A 179 2.43 10.13 15.86
C SER A 179 3.04 11.00 16.96
N ASN A 180 2.85 10.66 18.24
CA ASN A 180 3.16 11.55 19.37
C ASN A 180 4.53 11.33 20.03
N GLY A 181 5.46 10.65 19.36
CA GLY A 181 6.83 10.45 19.84
C GLY A 181 7.76 11.67 19.71
N LYS A 182 7.23 12.89 19.67
CA LYS A 182 8.00 14.13 19.85
C LYS A 182 7.55 14.78 21.16
N LYS A 183 8.26 14.50 22.23
CA LYS A 183 8.46 15.41 23.36
C LYS A 183 9.79 15.08 24.00
#